data_AF-A0A965SMK9-F1
#
_entry.id   AF-A0A965SMK9-F1
#
_cell.length_a   1.000
_cell.length_b   1.000
_cell.length_c   1.000
_cell.angle_alpha   90.00
_cell.angle_beta   90.00
_cell.angle_gamma   90.00
#
_symmetry.space_group_name_H-M   'P 1'
#
loop_
_entity.id
_entity.type
_entity.pdbx_description
1 polymer ?
#
loop_
_entity_poly.entity_id
_entity_poly.type
_entity_poly.pdbx_seq_one_letter_code
_entity_poly.pdbx_strand_id
1 'polypeptide(L)' 'PVGVVTTPRSDCDLVVTEWGIADLRGQTLAERASRLIAIAHPKFREQLELDAHSRRMR' A
#
# COMPACT_ATOMS: atom_id res chain seq x y z
N PRO A 1 -14.13 12.94 -3.95
CA PRO A 1 -15.14 11.89 -4.23
C PRO A 1 -14.64 10.52 -3.76
N VAL A 2 -15.40 9.82 -2.93
CA VAL A 2 -15.13 8.41 -2.61
C VAL A 2 -15.75 7.56 -3.73
N GLY A 3 -14.92 6.81 -4.45
CA GLY A 3 -15.39 5.84 -5.43
C GLY A 3 -15.96 4.60 -4.74
N VAL A 4 -16.77 3.83 -5.47
CA VAL A 4 -17.20 2.51 -5.00
C VAL A 4 -15.98 1.60 -4.91
N VAL A 5 -15.78 0.97 -3.75
CA VAL A 5 -14.66 0.05 -3.50
C VAL A 5 -15.12 -1.38 -3.77
N THR A 6 -14.49 -2.06 -4.75
CA THR A 6 -14.81 -3.45 -5.10
C THR A 6 -14.28 -4.45 -4.07
N THR A 7 -13.04 -4.25 -3.60
CA THR A 7 -12.40 -5.10 -2.59
C THR A 7 -12.08 -4.27 -1.35
N PRO A 8 -12.78 -4.45 -0.22
CA PRO A 8 -12.50 -3.75 1.02
C PRO A 8 -11.06 -3.99 1.49
N ARG A 9 -10.51 -3.04 2.25
CA ARG A 9 -9.15 -3.17 2.82
C ARG A 9 -8.98 -4.40 3.73
N SER A 10 -10.06 -4.86 4.36
CA SER A 10 -10.07 -6.04 5.23
C SER A 10 -9.90 -7.34 4.47
N ASP A 11 -10.31 -7.37 3.20
CA ASP A 11 -10.42 -8.59 2.39
C ASP A 11 -9.28 -8.67 1.36
N CYS A 12 -8.47 -7.62 1.26
CA CYS A 12 -7.35 -7.55 0.35
C CYS A 12 -6.13 -8.24 0.99
N ASP A 13 -5.86 -9.46 0.50
CA ASP A 13 -4.79 -10.34 0.98
C ASP A 13 -3.44 -10.05 0.31
N LEU A 14 -3.35 -10.28 -1.00
CA LEU A 14 -2.11 -10.16 -1.78
C LEU A 14 -2.28 -9.12 -2.88
N VAL A 15 -1.26 -8.29 -3.05
CA VAL A 15 -1.11 -7.39 -4.19
C VAL A 15 0.16 -7.76 -4.93
N VAL A 16 0.07 -7.91 -6.24
CA VAL A 16 1.18 -8.36 -7.10
C VAL A 16 1.42 -7.32 -8.18
N THR A 17 2.69 -7.00 -8.41
CA THR A 17 3.17 -6.18 -9.53
C THR A 17 4.39 -6.88 -10.16
N GLU A 18 4.91 -6.34 -11.26
CA GLU A 18 6.19 -6.79 -11.84
C GLU A 18 7.41 -6.54 -10.92
N TRP A 19 7.24 -5.81 -9.81
CA TRP A 19 8.30 -5.55 -8.83
C TRP A 19 8.19 -6.40 -7.56
N GLY A 20 7.18 -7.26 -7.45
CA GLY A 20 7.07 -8.22 -6.34
C GLY A 20 5.65 -8.42 -5.82
N ILE A 21 5.58 -8.95 -4.60
CA ILE A 21 4.33 -9.35 -3.92
C ILE A 21 4.28 -8.68 -2.54
N ALA A 22 3.15 -8.06 -2.22
CA ALA A 22 2.84 -7.53 -0.91
C ALA A 22 1.72 -8.36 -0.27
N ASP A 23 2.05 -9.07 0.81
CA ASP A 23 1.08 -9.71 1.70
C ASP A 23 0.61 -8.71 2.75
N LEU A 24 -0.70 -8.43 2.76
CA LEU A 24 -1.31 -7.40 3.58
C LEU A 24 -2.16 -7.98 4.73
N ARG A 25 -2.22 -9.31 4.85
CA ARG A 25 -2.97 -10.00 5.90
C ARG A 25 -2.39 -9.69 7.28
N GLY A 26 -3.26 -9.30 8.21
CA GLY A 26 -2.89 -8.99 9.59
C GLY A 26 -1.99 -7.76 9.77
N GLN A 27 -1.76 -6.97 8.71
CA GLN A 27 -0.86 -5.82 8.74
C GLN A 27 -1.60 -4.55 9.14
N THR A 28 -0.94 -3.69 9.93
CA THR A 28 -1.39 -2.33 10.23
C THR A 28 -1.42 -1.46 8.97
N LEU A 29 -2.11 -0.31 9.00
CA LEU A 29 -2.12 0.59 7.84
C LEU A 29 -0.72 1.09 7.45
N ALA A 30 0.14 1.33 8.44
CA ALA A 30 1.53 1.71 8.24
C ALA A 30 2.30 0.63 7.47
N GLU A 31 2.24 -0.62 7.96
CA GLU A 31 2.91 -1.76 7.33
C GLU A 31 2.36 -2.04 5.94
N ARG A 32 1.04 -1.93 5.74
CA ARG A 32 0.42 -2.07 4.41
C ARG A 32 0.96 -1.02 3.44
N ALA A 33 1.06 0.24 3.85
CA ALA A 33 1.64 1.29 3.02
C ALA A 33 3.10 0.98 2.66
N SER A 34 3.95 0.65 3.64
CA SER A 34 5.34 0.29 3.39
C SER A 34 5.49 -0.90 2.44
N ARG A 35 4.68 -1.95 2.61
CA ARG A 35 4.71 -3.14 1.73
C ARG A 35 4.24 -2.82 0.31
N LEU A 36 3.20 -2.02 0.15
CA LEU A 36 2.72 -1.57 -1.16
C LEU A 36 3.75 -0.69 -1.88
N ILE A 37 4.42 0.21 -1.15
CA ILE A 37 5.50 1.04 -1.68
C ILE A 37 6.68 0.17 -2.15
N ALA A 38 7.03 -0.87 -1.40
CA ALA A 38 8.12 -1.77 -1.76
C ALA A 38 7.90 -2.50 -3.10
N ILE A 39 6.64 -2.73 -3.50
CA ILE A 39 6.27 -3.34 -4.78
C ILE A 39 5.79 -2.31 -5.82
N ALA A 40 5.85 -1.02 -5.53
CA ALA A 40 5.54 0.02 -6.51
C ALA A 40 6.69 0.20 -7.51
N HIS A 41 6.39 0.81 -8.66
CA HIS A 41 7.40 1.20 -9.65
C HIS A 41 8.46 2.10 -8.99
N PRO A 42 9.78 1.82 -9.15
CA PRO A 42 10.87 2.49 -8.42
C PRO A 42 10.82 4.02 -8.45
N LYS A 43 10.49 4.60 -9.62
CA LYS A 43 10.32 6.05 -9.83
C LYS A 43 9.40 6.75 -8.81
N PHE A 44 8.42 6.06 -8.22
CA PHE A 44 7.42 6.68 -7.35
C PHE A 44 7.64 6.40 -5.85
N ARG A 45 8.58 5.52 -5.48
CA ARG A 45 8.70 5.05 -4.10
C ARG A 45 8.97 6.18 -3.12
N GLU A 46 9.94 7.04 -3.43
CA GLU A 46 10.30 8.19 -2.59
C GLU A 46 9.09 9.12 -2.34
N GLN A 47 8.35 9.47 -3.39
CA GLN A 47 7.16 10.31 -3.24
C GLN A 47 6.08 9.63 -2.37
N LEU A 48 5.86 8.33 -2.55
CA LEU A 48 4.87 7.59 -1.77
C LEU A 48 5.27 7.46 -0.29
N GLU A 49 6.57 7.35 0.02
CA GLU A 49 7.08 7.34 1.39
C GLU A 49 6.83 8.68 2.09
N LEU A 50 7.11 9.79 1.42
CA LEU A 50 6.82 11.14 1.91
C LEU A 50 5.31 11.34 2.14
N ASP A 51 4.48 10.89 1.20
CA ASP A 51 3.03 10.94 1.31
C ASP A 51 2.49 10.09 2.47
N ALA A 52 3.03 8.88 2.67
CA ALA A 52 2.63 8.00 3.77
C ALA A 52 2.97 8.62 5.14
N HIS A 53 4.16 9.24 5.25
CA HIS A 53 4.57 9.94 6.46
C HIS A 53 3.68 11.17 6.75
N SER A 54 3.41 11.99 5.74
CA SER A 54 2.61 13.21 5.88
C SER A 54 1.15 12.92 6.25
N ARG A 55 0.59 11.82 5.72
CA ARG A 55 -0.76 11.34 6.05
C ARG A 55 -0.87 10.69 7.44
N ARG A 56 0.22 10.71 8.22
CA ARG A 56 0.31 10.11 9.56
C ARG A 56 -0.23 8.68 9.58
N MET A 57 0.19 7.85 8.63
CA MET A 57 -0.02 6.41 8.71
C MET A 57 0.95 5.81 9.75
N ARG A 58 0.88 6.27 11.00
CA ARG A 58 1.61 5.75 12.16
C ARG A 58 0.75 4.76 12.93
#